data_AF-A0A414AZV5-F1
#
_entry.id   AF-A0A414AZV5-F1
#
_cell.length_a   1.000
_cell.length_b   1.000
_cell.length_c   1.000
_cell.angle_alpha   90.00
_cell.angle_beta   90.00
_cell.angle_gamma   90.00
#
_symmetry.space_group_name_H-M   'P 1'
#
loop_
_entity.id
_entity.type
_entity.pdbx_description
1 polymer ?
#
loop_
_entity_poly.entity_id
_entity_poly.type
_entity_poly.pdbx_seq_one_letter_code
_entity_poly.pdbx_strand_id
1 'polypeptide(L)'
;MSTDYLIKKYNLHKYHLDIAQILLEQIYSTTVGGKPLIEYGQIEDRTGRNKHTEVGDDVGTLSRICHDELDLPMISVIVVCSYNDSKFPGQPGQGFYDFWKEIYGIHNKSYESIFNDELNRVINCSEWYKLENALGLRVKRFQQDYVVVQKTSPDEIGNDYNFKDYEQDFSEISLSKEKRADRTKRHQALLRLMAEHLKHNGYYLYKGIMDCVAVKYDKKTLLIEVKTLSSDGGDELYQMRRALSQLLYYEEFHLNQIPNISNKTYGDNLQKIAFFEHKIQDKYILFLEKHGCKVLWKNDIGGISEQSKT
;
A
#
# COMPACT_ATOMS: atom_id res chain seq x y z
N MET A 1 -5.13 -23.50 -6.38
CA MET A 1 -5.98 -24.22 -5.41
C MET A 1 -7.33 -23.53 -5.37
N SER A 2 -8.45 -24.23 -5.54
CA SER A 2 -9.77 -23.60 -5.52
C SER A 2 -10.34 -23.53 -4.10
N THR A 3 -11.13 -22.51 -3.80
CA THR A 3 -11.82 -22.35 -2.52
C THR A 3 -12.70 -23.55 -2.18
N ASP A 4 -13.39 -24.10 -3.18
CA ASP A 4 -14.24 -25.30 -3.02
C ASP A 4 -13.45 -26.52 -2.51
N TYR A 5 -12.19 -26.67 -2.90
CA TYR A 5 -11.34 -27.75 -2.41
C TYR A 5 -11.06 -27.59 -0.92
N LEU A 6 -10.70 -26.38 -0.47
CA LEU A 6 -10.42 -26.11 0.94
C LEU A 6 -11.68 -26.22 1.80
N ILE A 7 -12.81 -25.72 1.31
CA ILE A 7 -14.11 -25.88 1.98
C ILE A 7 -14.41 -27.35 2.25
N LYS A 8 -14.21 -28.21 1.25
CA LYS A 8 -14.48 -29.63 1.39
C LYS A 8 -13.45 -30.35 2.28
N LYS A 9 -12.16 -30.04 2.12
CA LYS A 9 -11.08 -30.73 2.85
C LYS A 9 -11.09 -30.41 4.35
N TYR A 10 -11.28 -29.14 4.70
CA TYR A 10 -11.21 -28.66 6.08
C TYR A 10 -12.59 -28.42 6.71
N ASN A 11 -13.67 -28.80 6.01
CA ASN A 11 -15.04 -28.54 6.41
C ASN A 11 -15.26 -27.07 6.79
N LEU A 12 -14.82 -26.16 5.91
CA LEU A 12 -14.90 -24.73 6.21
C LEU A 12 -16.35 -24.25 6.16
N HIS A 13 -16.64 -23.38 7.11
CA HIS A 13 -17.93 -22.74 7.28
C HIS A 13 -17.76 -21.22 7.15
N LYS A 14 -18.89 -20.51 7.02
CA LYS A 14 -18.90 -19.05 6.91
C LYS A 14 -18.12 -18.37 8.05
N TYR A 15 -18.24 -18.85 9.28
CA TYR A 15 -17.50 -18.29 10.42
C TYR A 15 -15.98 -18.40 10.28
N HIS A 16 -15.45 -19.42 9.59
CA HIS A 16 -14.01 -19.50 9.30
C HIS A 16 -13.58 -18.39 8.33
N LEU A 17 -14.40 -18.10 7.32
CA LEU A 17 -14.16 -17.02 6.37
C LEU A 17 -14.23 -15.66 7.08
N ASP A 18 -15.22 -15.48 7.95
CA ASP A 18 -15.39 -14.26 8.74
C ASP A 18 -14.19 -14.06 9.69
N ILE A 19 -13.73 -15.10 10.38
CA ILE A 19 -12.52 -15.04 11.22
C ILE A 19 -11.28 -14.75 10.37
N ALA A 20 -11.08 -15.43 9.23
CA ALA A 20 -9.93 -15.18 8.36
C ALA A 20 -9.89 -13.72 7.87
N GLN A 21 -11.04 -13.16 7.50
CA GLN A 21 -11.20 -11.76 7.16
C GLN A 21 -10.76 -10.85 8.32
N ILE A 22 -11.21 -11.12 9.55
CA ILE A 22 -10.83 -10.36 10.77
C ILE A 22 -9.30 -10.37 10.99
N LEU A 23 -8.68 -11.55 10.88
CA LEU A 23 -7.24 -11.70 11.11
C LEU A 23 -6.41 -10.97 10.05
N LEU A 24 -6.83 -11.06 8.79
CA LEU A 24 -6.18 -10.33 7.69
C LEU A 24 -6.33 -8.82 7.84
N GLU A 25 -7.52 -8.32 8.22
CA GLU A 25 -7.74 -6.90 8.53
C GLU A 25 -6.81 -6.42 9.65
N GLN A 26 -6.65 -7.21 10.71
CA GLN A 26 -5.74 -6.90 11.81
C GLN A 26 -4.29 -6.78 11.33
N ILE A 27 -3.83 -7.73 10.50
CA ILE A 27 -2.48 -7.70 9.90
C ILE A 27 -2.30 -6.43 9.06
N TYR A 28 -3.25 -6.11 8.17
CA TYR A 28 -3.11 -4.98 7.26
C TYR A 28 -3.26 -3.61 7.92
N SER A 29 -4.03 -3.51 8.99
CA SER A 29 -4.21 -2.27 9.76
C SER A 29 -3.03 -1.93 10.67
N THR A 30 -2.09 -2.86 10.88
CA THR A 30 -1.01 -2.70 11.84
C THR A 30 0.02 -1.68 11.33
N THR A 31 0.33 -0.69 12.17
CA THR A 31 1.33 0.33 11.86
C THR A 31 2.74 -0.24 11.81
N VAL A 32 3.64 0.41 11.06
CA VAL A 32 5.05 -0.01 10.97
C VAL A 32 5.68 -0.08 12.38
N GLY A 33 6.22 -1.25 12.73
CA GLY A 33 6.78 -1.52 14.07
C GLY A 33 5.76 -1.97 15.12
N GLY A 34 4.47 -1.99 14.80
CA GLY A 34 3.41 -2.56 15.63
C GLY A 34 3.32 -4.08 15.56
N LYS A 35 2.63 -4.68 16.52
CA LYS A 35 2.30 -6.12 16.53
C LYS A 35 0.82 -6.29 16.16
N PRO A 36 0.47 -7.17 15.19
CA PRO A 36 -0.91 -7.35 14.73
C PRO A 36 -1.77 -8.20 15.67
N LEU A 37 -1.71 -7.97 16.99
CA LEU A 37 -2.38 -8.82 17.98
C LEU A 37 -3.87 -8.50 18.10
N ILE A 38 -4.68 -9.53 18.31
CA ILE A 38 -6.12 -9.45 18.59
C ILE A 38 -6.49 -10.43 19.69
N GLU A 39 -7.34 -10.02 20.64
CA GLU A 39 -7.78 -10.90 21.72
C GLU A 39 -8.89 -11.85 21.26
N TYR A 40 -8.94 -13.07 21.81
CA TYR A 40 -10.04 -14.01 21.54
C TYR A 40 -11.44 -13.40 21.77
N GLY A 41 -11.58 -12.54 22.80
CA GLY A 41 -12.83 -11.84 23.08
C GLY A 41 -13.26 -10.88 21.96
N GLN A 42 -12.31 -10.24 21.28
CA GLN A 42 -12.63 -9.34 20.16
C GLN A 42 -13.12 -10.11 18.93
N ILE A 43 -12.70 -11.36 18.76
CA ILE A 43 -13.21 -12.24 17.69
C ILE A 43 -14.63 -12.72 18.05
N GLU A 44 -14.85 -13.11 19.31
CA GLU A 44 -16.18 -13.46 19.83
C GLU A 44 -17.19 -12.34 19.60
N ASP A 45 -16.83 -11.10 19.96
CA ASP A 45 -17.71 -9.93 19.78
C ASP A 45 -18.11 -9.70 18.31
N ARG A 46 -17.22 -10.02 17.36
CA ARG A 46 -17.43 -9.78 15.92
C ARG A 46 -18.13 -10.93 15.20
N THR A 47 -18.06 -12.15 15.73
CA THR A 47 -18.52 -13.38 15.05
C THR A 47 -19.62 -14.11 15.79
N GLY A 48 -19.82 -13.84 17.08
CA GLY A 48 -20.70 -14.59 17.96
C GLY A 48 -20.17 -15.98 18.35
N ARG A 49 -18.95 -16.36 17.92
CA ARG A 49 -18.30 -17.62 18.28
C ARG A 49 -17.76 -17.55 19.71
N ASN A 50 -17.95 -18.59 20.50
CA ASN A 50 -17.50 -18.63 21.88
C ASN A 50 -15.97 -18.63 21.96
N LYS A 51 -15.39 -17.65 22.68
CA LYS A 51 -13.94 -17.51 22.79
C LYS A 51 -13.23 -18.69 23.49
N HIS A 52 -13.92 -19.41 24.35
CA HIS A 52 -13.35 -20.47 25.17
C HIS A 52 -13.42 -21.85 24.52
N THR A 53 -14.41 -22.09 23.66
CA THR A 53 -14.69 -23.42 23.12
C THR A 53 -14.67 -23.51 21.60
N GLU A 54 -14.73 -22.39 20.88
CA GLU A 54 -14.95 -22.40 19.44
C GLU A 54 -13.86 -21.65 18.67
N VAL A 55 -13.55 -20.41 19.08
CA VAL A 55 -12.60 -19.56 18.33
C VAL A 55 -11.22 -20.23 18.22
N GLY A 56 -10.76 -20.91 19.27
CA GLY A 56 -9.47 -21.62 19.29
C GLY A 56 -9.34 -22.68 18.19
N ASP A 57 -10.37 -23.49 18.00
CA ASP A 57 -10.38 -24.55 16.99
C ASP A 57 -10.48 -23.97 15.57
N ASP A 58 -11.26 -22.90 15.41
CA ASP A 58 -11.42 -22.22 14.12
C ASP A 58 -10.11 -21.59 13.63
N VAL A 59 -9.41 -20.86 14.51
CA VAL A 59 -8.13 -20.21 14.17
C VAL A 59 -7.01 -21.25 13.98
N GLY A 60 -7.10 -22.38 14.70
CA GLY A 60 -6.22 -23.54 14.48
C GLY A 60 -6.40 -24.12 13.07
N THR A 61 -7.65 -24.30 12.64
CA THR A 61 -7.98 -24.77 11.28
C THR A 61 -7.43 -23.82 10.21
N LEU A 62 -7.60 -22.51 10.38
CA LEU A 62 -7.05 -21.50 9.47
C LEU A 62 -5.52 -21.54 9.42
N SER A 63 -4.87 -21.75 10.56
CA SER A 63 -3.39 -21.84 10.63
C SER A 63 -2.87 -23.10 9.96
N ARG A 64 -3.61 -24.20 10.02
CA ARG A 64 -3.29 -25.43 9.29
C ARG A 64 -3.39 -25.22 7.79
N ILE A 65 -4.40 -24.50 7.30
CA ILE A 65 -4.47 -24.10 5.89
C ILE A 65 -3.29 -23.20 5.51
N CYS A 66 -2.98 -22.19 6.32
CA CYS A 66 -1.85 -21.30 6.08
C CYS A 66 -0.55 -22.09 5.91
N HIS A 67 -0.26 -22.98 6.86
CA HIS A 67 0.96 -23.75 6.85
C HIS A 67 0.98 -24.84 5.77
N ASP A 68 0.03 -25.77 5.79
CA ASP A 68 0.08 -27.00 4.99
C ASP A 68 -0.21 -26.77 3.50
N GLU A 69 -1.04 -25.78 3.18
CA GLU A 69 -1.56 -25.57 1.82
C GLU A 69 -0.95 -24.35 1.13
N LEU A 70 -0.55 -23.32 1.88
CA LEU A 70 -0.19 -22.02 1.33
C LEU A 70 1.27 -21.61 1.58
N ASP A 71 2.02 -22.41 2.36
CA ASP A 71 3.38 -22.09 2.80
C ASP A 71 3.46 -20.70 3.47
N LEU A 72 2.49 -20.44 4.35
CA LEU A 72 2.36 -19.23 5.15
C LEU A 72 2.65 -19.52 6.63
N PRO A 73 3.07 -18.52 7.42
CA PRO A 73 3.19 -18.68 8.87
C PRO A 73 1.83 -18.92 9.53
N MET A 74 1.87 -19.44 10.76
CA MET A 74 0.68 -19.79 11.53
C MET A 74 -0.07 -18.53 11.98
N ILE A 75 -1.15 -18.19 11.28
CA ILE A 75 -1.90 -16.96 11.53
C ILE A 75 -2.47 -16.89 12.96
N SER A 76 -2.75 -18.02 13.63
CA SER A 76 -3.25 -18.06 15.00
C SER A 76 -2.30 -17.46 16.04
N VAL A 77 -1.01 -17.28 15.73
CA VAL A 77 -0.05 -16.64 16.66
C VAL A 77 -0.48 -15.22 17.03
N ILE A 78 -1.26 -14.54 16.17
CA ILE A 78 -1.72 -13.17 16.45
C ILE A 78 -2.94 -13.13 17.37
N VAL A 79 -3.56 -14.28 17.66
CA VAL A 79 -4.74 -14.39 18.51
C VAL A 79 -4.33 -14.71 19.93
N VAL A 80 -4.48 -13.74 20.82
CA VAL A 80 -3.91 -13.78 22.17
C VAL A 80 -4.99 -13.83 23.25
N CYS A 81 -4.65 -14.44 24.38
CA CYS A 81 -5.42 -14.30 25.60
C CYS A 81 -5.34 -12.84 26.09
N SER A 82 -6.34 -12.42 26.86
CA SER A 82 -6.37 -11.08 27.42
C SER A 82 -5.11 -10.79 28.23
N TYR A 83 -4.66 -9.53 28.25
CA TYR A 83 -3.52 -9.12 29.08
C TYR A 83 -3.72 -9.37 30.59
N ASN A 84 -4.97 -9.57 31.02
CA ASN A 84 -5.32 -9.95 32.40
C ASN A 84 -5.36 -11.47 32.63
N ASP A 85 -5.03 -12.30 31.63
CA ASP A 85 -5.03 -13.75 31.76
C ASP A 85 -3.93 -14.23 32.71
N SER A 86 -4.28 -15.19 33.57
CA SER A 86 -3.38 -15.72 34.61
C SER A 86 -2.25 -16.62 34.09
N LYS A 87 -2.36 -17.15 32.86
CA LYS A 87 -1.44 -18.14 32.30
C LYS A 87 -0.70 -17.64 31.07
N PHE A 88 -1.39 -16.93 30.17
CA PHE A 88 -0.84 -16.47 28.89
C PHE A 88 -1.15 -14.99 28.62
N PRO A 89 -0.82 -14.06 29.52
CA PRO A 89 -1.18 -12.64 29.35
C PRO A 89 -0.54 -12.07 28.08
N GLY A 90 -1.37 -11.64 27.13
CA GLY A 90 -0.93 -11.08 25.84
C GLY A 90 -0.21 -12.08 24.92
N GLN A 91 -0.41 -13.38 25.14
CA GLN A 91 0.18 -14.47 24.35
C GLN A 91 -0.91 -15.43 23.85
N PRO A 92 -0.62 -16.25 22.82
CA PRO A 92 -1.54 -17.31 22.39
C PRO A 92 -1.85 -18.30 23.51
N GLY A 93 -3.04 -18.89 23.48
CA GLY A 93 -3.42 -19.96 24.39
C GLY A 93 -2.66 -21.27 24.13
N GLN A 94 -2.76 -22.22 25.07
CA GLN A 94 -2.05 -23.51 25.03
C GLN A 94 -2.19 -24.25 23.68
N GLY A 95 -3.38 -24.22 23.06
CA GLY A 95 -3.63 -24.90 21.79
C GLY A 95 -2.73 -24.45 20.64
N PHE A 96 -2.29 -23.18 20.61
CA PHE A 96 -1.31 -22.71 19.62
C PHE A 96 0.05 -23.41 19.80
N TYR A 97 0.54 -23.51 21.04
CA TYR A 97 1.83 -24.13 21.31
C TYR A 97 1.81 -25.64 21.08
N ASP A 98 0.68 -26.29 21.36
CA ASP A 98 0.49 -27.71 21.05
C ASP A 98 0.50 -27.93 19.54
N PHE A 99 -0.19 -27.08 18.78
CA PHE A 99 -0.19 -27.15 17.32
C PHE A 99 1.20 -26.83 16.71
N TRP A 100 1.92 -25.86 17.26
CA TRP A 100 3.29 -25.55 16.84
C TRP A 100 4.22 -26.77 17.03
N LYS A 101 4.10 -27.47 18.17
CA LYS A 101 4.87 -28.70 18.43
C LYS A 101 4.47 -29.85 17.50
N GLU A 102 3.20 -29.94 17.11
CA GLU A 102 2.72 -30.92 16.13
C GLU A 102 3.43 -30.72 14.78
N ILE A 103 3.53 -29.47 14.31
CA ILE A 103 4.12 -29.13 13.01
C ILE A 103 5.65 -29.24 13.03
N TYR A 104 6.30 -28.59 14.00
CA TYR A 104 7.76 -28.42 13.99
C TYR A 104 8.49 -29.46 14.85
N GLY A 105 7.78 -30.27 15.63
CA GLY A 105 8.33 -31.22 16.59
C GLY A 105 8.60 -30.64 17.98
N ILE A 106 9.06 -31.49 18.90
CA ILE A 106 9.41 -31.09 20.28
C ILE A 106 10.78 -30.40 20.26
N HIS A 107 10.79 -29.10 20.57
CA HIS A 107 12.00 -28.30 20.75
C HIS A 107 12.10 -27.79 22.19
N ASN A 108 13.32 -27.64 22.70
CA ASN A 108 13.60 -26.97 23.99
C ASN A 108 13.50 -25.43 23.88
N LYS A 109 12.45 -24.92 23.24
CA LYS A 109 12.17 -23.48 23.18
C LYS A 109 11.15 -23.09 24.25
N SER A 110 11.33 -21.91 24.85
CA SER A 110 10.31 -21.33 25.73
C SER A 110 9.09 -20.87 24.90
N TYR A 111 7.93 -20.79 25.56
CA TYR A 111 6.71 -20.26 24.92
C TYR A 111 6.92 -18.85 24.37
N GLU A 112 7.61 -17.98 25.11
CA GLU A 112 7.94 -16.63 24.66
C GLU A 112 8.82 -16.63 23.39
N SER A 113 9.80 -17.53 23.31
CA SER A 113 10.63 -17.66 22.11
C SER A 113 9.82 -18.14 20.91
N ILE A 114 8.95 -19.14 21.10
CA ILE A 114 8.07 -19.64 20.04
C ILE A 114 7.13 -18.54 19.55
N PHE A 115 6.51 -17.80 20.47
CA PHE A 115 5.62 -16.70 20.16
C PHE A 115 6.31 -15.60 19.37
N ASN A 116 7.47 -15.13 19.84
CA ASN A 116 8.21 -14.06 19.16
C ASN A 116 8.70 -14.48 17.77
N ASP A 117 9.22 -15.71 17.62
CA ASP A 117 9.69 -16.23 16.33
C ASP A 117 8.55 -16.30 15.31
N GLU A 118 7.42 -16.90 15.70
CA GLU A 118 6.28 -17.07 14.79
C GLU A 118 5.57 -15.74 14.49
N LEU A 119 5.44 -14.86 15.48
CA LEU A 119 4.91 -13.51 15.28
C LEU A 119 5.78 -12.70 14.32
N ASN A 120 7.11 -12.80 14.43
CA ASN A 120 8.03 -12.16 13.49
C ASN A 120 7.86 -12.70 12.07
N ARG A 121 7.57 -14.00 11.90
CA ARG A 121 7.25 -14.55 10.57
C ARG A 121 5.97 -13.95 10.01
N VAL A 122 4.92 -13.77 10.83
CA VAL A 122 3.68 -13.12 10.41
C VAL A 122 3.90 -11.65 10.00
N ILE A 123 4.64 -10.88 10.82
CA ILE A 123 4.95 -9.48 10.55
C ILE A 123 5.74 -9.30 9.25
N ASN A 124 6.69 -10.19 8.98
CA ASN A 124 7.54 -10.09 7.79
C ASN A 124 6.96 -10.79 6.54
N CYS A 125 5.77 -11.41 6.65
CA CYS A 125 5.14 -12.09 5.53
C CYS A 125 4.38 -11.09 4.64
N SER A 126 4.83 -10.92 3.40
CA SER A 126 4.16 -10.11 2.37
C SER A 126 3.13 -10.90 1.56
N GLU A 127 3.01 -12.21 1.79
CA GLU A 127 2.27 -13.12 0.92
C GLU A 127 0.86 -13.47 1.41
N TRP A 128 0.30 -12.72 2.36
CA TRP A 128 -1.05 -12.92 2.89
C TRP A 128 -2.17 -12.90 1.81
N TYR A 129 -1.87 -12.34 0.62
CA TYR A 129 -2.72 -12.45 -0.57
C TYR A 129 -3.02 -13.90 -0.98
N LYS A 130 -2.15 -14.87 -0.63
CA LYS A 130 -2.37 -16.30 -0.88
C LYS A 130 -3.59 -16.81 -0.10
N LEU A 131 -3.73 -16.41 1.17
CA LEU A 131 -4.88 -16.79 2.00
C LEU A 131 -6.17 -16.13 1.51
N GLU A 132 -6.11 -14.84 1.16
CA GLU A 132 -7.25 -14.13 0.55
C GLU A 132 -7.74 -14.85 -0.70
N ASN A 133 -6.84 -15.14 -1.63
CA ASN A 133 -7.18 -15.81 -2.89
C ASN A 133 -7.72 -17.23 -2.67
N ALA A 134 -7.10 -17.97 -1.75
CA ALA A 134 -7.51 -19.35 -1.44
C ALA A 134 -8.92 -19.40 -0.85
N LEU A 135 -9.30 -18.43 -0.03
CA LEU A 135 -10.59 -18.35 0.63
C LEU A 135 -11.62 -17.47 -0.10
N GLY A 136 -11.25 -16.87 -1.24
CA GLY A 136 -12.13 -15.98 -1.99
C GLY A 136 -12.49 -14.68 -1.25
N LEU A 137 -11.63 -14.24 -0.33
CA LEU A 137 -11.86 -13.05 0.49
C LEU A 137 -11.51 -11.78 -0.28
N ARG A 138 -12.14 -10.67 0.11
CA ARG A 138 -11.80 -9.33 -0.38
C ARG A 138 -11.56 -8.42 0.81
N VAL A 139 -10.38 -8.57 1.41
CA VAL A 139 -9.98 -7.73 2.54
C VAL A 139 -9.61 -6.35 2.03
N LYS A 140 -10.24 -5.33 2.58
CA LYS A 140 -9.93 -3.94 2.24
C LYS A 140 -8.58 -3.58 2.88
N ARG A 141 -7.50 -3.74 2.11
CA ARG A 141 -6.12 -3.45 2.58
C ARG A 141 -5.86 -1.98 2.86
N PHE A 142 -6.67 -1.11 2.25
CA PHE A 142 -6.72 0.33 2.49
C PHE A 142 -8.19 0.76 2.49
N GLN A 143 -8.52 1.80 3.24
CA GLN A 143 -9.75 2.55 2.99
C GLN A 143 -9.64 3.05 1.56
N GLN A 144 -10.23 2.31 0.64
CA GLN A 144 -10.23 2.64 -0.78
C GLN A 144 -11.17 3.82 -0.96
N ASP A 145 -10.68 5.01 -0.66
CA ASP A 145 -11.16 6.23 -1.28
C ASP A 145 -10.74 6.14 -2.74
N TYR A 146 -11.44 5.30 -3.51
CA TYR A 146 -11.27 5.26 -4.96
C TYR A 146 -11.75 6.60 -5.50
N VAL A 147 -10.83 7.57 -5.56
CA VAL A 147 -10.93 8.59 -6.58
C VAL A 147 -10.72 7.86 -7.90
N VAL A 148 -11.84 7.54 -8.55
CA VAL A 148 -11.86 6.81 -9.82
C VAL A 148 -10.93 7.51 -10.80
N VAL A 149 -9.99 6.75 -11.37
CA VAL A 149 -9.13 7.26 -12.43
C VAL A 149 -9.97 7.61 -13.66
N GLN A 150 -9.84 8.84 -14.13
CA GLN A 150 -10.62 9.39 -15.24
C GLN A 150 -9.70 9.76 -16.39
N LYS A 151 -10.12 9.46 -17.61
CA LYS A 151 -9.48 10.00 -18.82
C LYS A 151 -9.65 11.52 -18.82
N THR A 152 -8.59 12.25 -19.17
CA THR A 152 -8.57 13.72 -19.14
C THR A 152 -7.95 14.29 -20.42
N SER A 153 -8.09 15.60 -20.59
CA SER A 153 -7.39 16.42 -21.56
C SER A 153 -6.48 17.46 -20.87
N PRO A 154 -5.56 18.12 -21.61
CA PRO A 154 -4.77 19.22 -21.05
C PRO A 154 -5.63 20.39 -20.53
N ASP A 155 -6.80 20.63 -21.12
CA ASP A 155 -7.70 21.70 -20.67
C ASP A 155 -8.42 21.35 -19.36
N GLU A 156 -8.67 20.07 -19.10
CA GLU A 156 -9.41 19.57 -17.93
C GLU A 156 -8.52 19.18 -16.74
N ILE A 157 -7.24 18.90 -17.00
CA ILE A 157 -6.31 18.51 -15.93
C ILE A 157 -5.98 19.73 -15.08
N GLY A 158 -5.99 19.53 -13.75
CA GLY A 158 -5.78 20.62 -12.79
C GLY A 158 -6.99 21.53 -12.56
N ASN A 159 -8.17 21.30 -13.16
CA ASN A 159 -9.37 22.12 -12.91
C ASN A 159 -10.12 21.72 -11.63
N ASP A 160 -10.12 20.43 -11.28
CA ASP A 160 -10.90 19.88 -10.15
C ASP A 160 -10.12 19.89 -8.83
N TYR A 161 -9.27 20.90 -8.61
CA TYR A 161 -8.48 21.01 -7.37
C TYR A 161 -9.39 21.38 -6.19
N ASN A 162 -9.91 20.35 -5.51
CA ASN A 162 -10.67 20.54 -4.29
C ASN A 162 -9.70 20.79 -3.14
N PHE A 163 -9.66 22.03 -2.65
CA PHE A 163 -8.74 22.48 -1.58
C PHE A 163 -8.80 21.65 -0.30
N LYS A 164 -9.87 20.88 -0.10
CA LYS A 164 -10.11 20.08 1.12
C LYS A 164 -9.18 18.88 1.26
N ASP A 165 -8.81 18.21 0.17
CA ASP A 165 -7.98 16.98 0.24
C ASP A 165 -6.52 17.30 0.65
N TYR A 166 -6.11 18.55 0.47
CA TYR A 166 -4.77 19.05 0.80
C TYR A 166 -4.71 19.80 2.15
N GLU A 167 -5.83 20.03 2.85
CA GLU A 167 -5.79 20.69 4.16
C GLU A 167 -5.01 19.87 5.21
N GLN A 168 -4.99 18.53 5.09
CA GLN A 168 -4.15 17.67 5.93
C GLN A 168 -2.66 17.78 5.54
N ASP A 169 -2.33 17.68 4.25
CA ASP A 169 -0.95 17.70 3.76
C ASP A 169 -0.21 19.04 3.96
N PHE A 170 -0.94 20.16 3.93
CA PHE A 170 -0.39 21.50 4.21
C PHE A 170 -0.54 21.92 5.67
N SER A 171 -1.18 21.13 6.54
CA SER A 171 -1.17 21.42 7.98
C SER A 171 0.24 21.26 8.58
N GLU A 172 1.09 20.43 7.97
CA GLU A 172 2.49 20.23 8.37
C GLU A 172 3.45 21.34 7.92
N ILE A 173 3.09 22.10 6.89
CA ILE A 173 3.89 23.24 6.43
C ILE A 173 3.14 24.51 6.83
N SER A 174 3.68 25.30 7.76
CA SER A 174 3.18 26.61 8.21
C SER A 174 3.11 27.67 7.08
N LEU A 175 2.49 27.36 5.95
CA LEU A 175 2.24 28.26 4.83
C LEU A 175 0.91 28.96 5.03
N SER A 176 0.91 30.28 4.84
CA SER A 176 -0.31 31.07 4.78
C SER A 176 -1.23 30.59 3.66
N LYS A 177 -2.53 30.85 3.79
CA LYS A 177 -3.55 30.52 2.77
C LYS A 177 -3.18 31.06 1.38
N GLU A 178 -2.58 32.24 1.33
CA GLU A 178 -2.10 32.89 0.10
C GLU A 178 -0.98 32.09 -0.58
N LYS A 179 0.03 31.65 0.18
CA LYS A 179 1.11 30.81 -0.36
C LYS A 179 0.61 29.46 -0.87
N ARG A 180 -0.42 28.89 -0.22
CA ARG A 180 -1.08 27.67 -0.70
C ARG A 180 -1.80 27.92 -2.02
N ALA A 181 -2.58 28.99 -2.13
CA ALA A 181 -3.28 29.35 -3.36
C ALA A 181 -2.34 29.65 -4.53
N ASP A 182 -1.22 30.33 -4.28
CA ASP A 182 -0.17 30.54 -5.27
C ASP A 182 0.43 29.21 -5.75
N ARG A 183 0.82 28.32 -4.83
CA ARG A 183 1.33 26.99 -5.18
C ARG A 183 0.33 26.18 -5.99
N THR A 184 -0.95 26.17 -5.62
CA THR A 184 -1.98 25.47 -6.38
C THR A 184 -2.05 25.97 -7.82
N LYS A 185 -2.04 27.29 -8.05
CA LYS A 185 -2.06 27.86 -9.40
C LYS A 185 -0.84 27.45 -10.22
N ARG A 186 0.35 27.50 -9.62
CA ARG A 186 1.60 27.13 -10.30
C ARG A 186 1.68 25.64 -10.58
N HIS A 187 1.22 24.81 -9.65
CA HIS A 187 1.10 23.38 -9.84
C HIS A 187 0.18 23.05 -11.03
N GLN A 188 -1.00 23.66 -11.08
CA GLN A 188 -1.93 23.50 -12.21
C GLN A 188 -1.31 23.92 -13.54
N ALA A 189 -0.56 25.02 -13.58
CA ALA A 189 0.14 25.46 -14.78
C ALA A 189 1.20 24.43 -15.25
N LEU A 190 1.93 23.81 -14.32
CA LEU A 190 2.89 22.74 -14.63
C LEU A 190 2.20 21.47 -15.14
N LEU A 191 1.07 21.08 -14.54
CA LEU A 191 0.27 19.95 -15.01
C LEU A 191 -0.18 20.16 -16.45
N ARG A 192 -0.72 21.35 -16.77
CA ARG A 192 -1.16 21.68 -18.13
C ARG A 192 0.00 21.65 -19.12
N LEU A 193 1.13 22.26 -18.78
CA LEU A 193 2.35 22.22 -19.61
C LEU A 193 2.78 20.78 -19.93
N MET A 194 2.85 19.92 -18.91
CA MET A 194 3.21 18.52 -19.08
C MET A 194 2.17 17.76 -19.92
N ALA A 195 0.89 17.96 -19.63
CA ALA A 195 -0.21 17.33 -20.35
C ALA A 195 -0.24 17.73 -21.83
N GLU A 196 -0.04 19.01 -22.16
CA GLU A 196 0.08 19.49 -23.54
C GLU A 196 1.24 18.80 -24.26
N HIS A 197 2.42 18.77 -23.65
CA HIS A 197 3.59 18.10 -24.22
C HIS A 197 3.31 16.62 -24.53
N LEU A 198 2.71 15.89 -23.59
CA LEU A 198 2.38 14.47 -23.75
C LEU A 198 1.29 14.25 -24.79
N LYS A 199 0.28 15.11 -24.82
CA LYS A 199 -0.81 15.04 -25.80
C LYS A 199 -0.28 15.26 -27.22
N HIS A 200 0.62 16.23 -27.40
CA HIS A 200 1.30 16.48 -28.67
C HIS A 200 2.12 15.26 -29.14
N ASN A 201 2.67 14.49 -28.21
CA ASN A 201 3.40 13.25 -28.47
C ASN A 201 2.49 12.01 -28.62
N GLY A 202 1.16 12.20 -28.65
CA GLY A 202 0.18 11.17 -28.93
C GLY A 202 -0.19 10.27 -27.75
N TYR A 203 0.05 10.70 -26.51
CA TYR A 203 -0.38 9.97 -25.32
C TYR A 203 -1.87 10.22 -25.00
N TYR A 204 -2.52 9.20 -24.43
CA TYR A 204 -3.78 9.34 -23.72
C TYR A 204 -3.49 9.68 -22.25
N LEU A 205 -4.23 10.63 -21.69
CA LEU A 205 -3.99 11.15 -20.36
C LEU A 205 -5.08 10.69 -19.38
N TYR A 206 -4.68 10.42 -18.15
CA TYR A 206 -5.54 10.02 -17.06
C TYR A 206 -5.17 10.80 -15.79
N LYS A 207 -6.17 11.13 -14.97
CA LYS A 207 -6.05 11.81 -13.67
C LYS A 207 -6.86 11.06 -12.61
N GLY A 208 -6.67 11.41 -11.34
CA GLY A 208 -7.43 10.88 -10.21
C GLY A 208 -6.81 11.42 -8.93
N ILE A 209 -6.40 10.53 -8.03
CA ILE A 209 -5.48 10.88 -6.95
C ILE A 209 -4.05 11.17 -7.45
N MET A 210 -3.73 10.71 -8.66
CA MET A 210 -2.45 10.95 -9.34
C MET A 210 -2.51 12.24 -10.13
N ASP A 211 -1.39 12.98 -10.14
CA ASP A 211 -1.21 14.20 -10.91
C ASP A 211 -1.42 13.98 -12.42
N CYS A 212 -0.73 13.00 -13.03
CA CYS A 212 -0.96 12.61 -14.41
C CYS A 212 -0.41 11.20 -14.71
N VAL A 213 -1.17 10.39 -15.45
CA VAL A 213 -0.66 9.18 -16.11
C VAL A 213 -0.86 9.27 -17.61
N ALA A 214 0.20 9.00 -18.36
CA ALA A 214 0.20 9.06 -19.82
C ALA A 214 0.43 7.66 -20.41
N VAL A 215 -0.48 7.23 -21.29
CA VAL A 215 -0.47 5.89 -21.89
C VAL A 215 -0.41 5.98 -23.40
N LYS A 216 0.45 5.17 -24.02
CA LYS A 216 0.53 5.00 -25.47
C LYS A 216 0.95 3.57 -25.78
N TYR A 217 0.19 2.88 -26.63
CA TYR A 217 0.28 1.42 -26.82
C TYR A 217 1.69 0.90 -27.19
N ASP A 218 2.50 1.69 -27.90
CA ASP A 218 3.83 1.34 -28.38
C ASP A 218 4.98 1.95 -27.56
N LYS A 219 4.67 2.62 -26.45
CA LYS A 219 5.65 3.31 -25.59
C LYS A 219 5.45 2.95 -24.13
N LYS A 220 6.41 3.35 -23.30
CA LYS A 220 6.27 3.24 -21.85
C LYS A 220 5.08 4.06 -21.37
N THR A 221 4.32 3.50 -20.44
CA THR A 221 3.40 4.27 -19.59
C THR A 221 4.22 5.20 -18.72
N LEU A 222 3.80 6.46 -18.62
CA LEU A 222 4.47 7.47 -17.83
C LEU A 222 3.60 7.80 -16.62
N LEU A 223 4.10 7.55 -15.42
CA LEU A 223 3.49 7.98 -14.16
C LEU A 223 4.21 9.24 -13.69
N ILE A 224 3.47 10.35 -13.57
CA ILE A 224 4.05 11.68 -13.42
C ILE A 224 3.52 12.33 -12.17
N GLU A 225 4.44 12.87 -11.36
CA GLU A 225 4.15 13.66 -10.17
C GLU A 225 4.80 15.03 -10.30
N VAL A 226 4.05 16.09 -10.06
CA VAL A 226 4.43 17.48 -10.23
C VAL A 226 4.70 18.14 -8.89
N LYS A 227 5.79 18.91 -8.80
CA LYS A 227 6.17 19.62 -7.58
C LYS A 227 6.51 21.07 -7.84
N THR A 228 5.80 21.95 -7.14
CA THR A 228 6.17 23.35 -6.98
C THR A 228 7.22 23.50 -5.89
N LEU A 229 8.08 24.49 -6.02
CA LEU A 229 9.16 24.75 -5.08
C LEU A 229 8.96 26.11 -4.40
N SER A 230 9.64 26.32 -3.27
CA SER A 230 9.77 27.65 -2.67
C SER A 230 10.76 28.49 -3.47
N SER A 231 10.58 29.81 -3.43
CA SER A 231 11.45 30.75 -4.15
C SER A 231 12.90 30.74 -3.65
N ASP A 232 13.13 30.29 -2.41
CA ASP A 232 14.45 30.16 -1.79
C ASP A 232 15.05 28.75 -1.92
N GLY A 233 14.35 27.80 -2.58
CA GLY A 233 14.78 26.41 -2.71
C GLY A 233 14.83 25.62 -1.39
N GLY A 234 14.39 26.22 -0.27
CA GLY A 234 14.48 25.62 1.07
C GLY A 234 13.67 24.34 1.22
N ASP A 235 12.68 24.10 0.36
CA ASP A 235 11.83 22.91 0.41
C ASP A 235 12.15 21.81 -0.60
N GLU A 236 13.23 21.92 -1.38
CA GLU A 236 13.62 20.92 -2.38
C GLU A 236 13.69 19.49 -1.81
N LEU A 237 14.34 19.30 -0.66
CA LEU A 237 14.44 17.98 -0.01
C LEU A 237 13.07 17.42 0.36
N TYR A 238 12.18 18.29 0.85
CA TYR A 238 10.83 17.90 1.23
C TYR A 238 10.00 17.53 0.00
N GLN A 239 10.02 18.35 -1.05
CA GLN A 239 9.31 18.07 -2.30
C GLN A 239 9.84 16.83 -3.02
N MET A 240 11.16 16.61 -3.00
CA MET A 240 11.77 15.40 -3.55
C MET A 240 11.27 14.14 -2.83
N ARG A 241 11.30 14.13 -1.49
CA ARG A 241 10.82 12.97 -0.71
C ARG A 241 9.35 12.67 -1.00
N ARG A 242 8.53 13.72 -1.07
CA ARG A 242 7.11 13.61 -1.42
C ARG A 242 6.89 13.06 -2.81
N ALA A 243 7.62 13.56 -3.81
CA ALA A 243 7.51 13.06 -5.18
C ALA A 243 7.82 11.55 -5.23
N LEU A 244 8.92 11.13 -4.60
CA LEU A 244 9.29 9.71 -4.57
C LEU A 244 8.23 8.86 -3.87
N SER A 245 7.78 9.27 -2.68
CA SER A 245 6.78 8.49 -1.92
C SER A 245 5.46 8.36 -2.67
N GLN A 246 4.99 9.43 -3.31
CA GLN A 246 3.75 9.42 -4.07
C GLN A 246 3.88 8.55 -5.33
N LEU A 247 4.97 8.67 -6.09
CA LEU A 247 5.21 7.83 -7.27
C LEU A 247 5.25 6.34 -6.93
N LEU A 248 5.90 5.94 -5.83
CA LEU A 248 5.92 4.55 -5.37
C LEU A 248 4.53 4.08 -4.90
N TYR A 249 3.81 4.93 -4.17
CA TYR A 249 2.46 4.62 -3.69
C TYR A 249 1.47 4.44 -4.85
N TYR A 250 1.51 5.30 -5.86
CA TYR A 250 0.60 5.21 -6.99
C TYR A 250 0.91 4.00 -7.89
N GLU A 251 2.19 3.69 -8.09
CA GLU A 251 2.63 2.49 -8.79
C GLU A 251 2.07 1.22 -8.15
N GLU A 252 2.17 1.11 -6.83
CA GLU A 252 1.73 -0.08 -6.09
C GLU A 252 0.20 -0.20 -6.05
N PHE A 253 -0.53 0.91 -5.85
CA PHE A 253 -1.93 0.85 -5.44
C PHE A 253 -2.95 1.41 -6.46
N HIS A 254 -2.55 2.20 -7.45
CA HIS A 254 -3.50 2.98 -8.27
C HIS A 254 -3.42 2.73 -9.78
N LEU A 255 -2.27 2.30 -10.31
CA LEU A 255 -2.12 2.14 -11.76
C LEU A 255 -3.06 1.10 -12.37
N ASN A 256 -3.38 0.03 -11.64
CA ASN A 256 -4.28 -1.05 -12.10
C ASN A 256 -5.71 -0.60 -12.44
N GLN A 257 -6.08 0.63 -12.10
CA GLN A 257 -7.37 1.23 -12.45
C GLN A 257 -7.40 1.76 -13.90
N ILE A 258 -6.24 1.91 -14.55
CA ILE A 258 -6.18 2.43 -15.92
C ILE A 258 -6.48 1.31 -16.93
N PRO A 259 -7.42 1.51 -17.85
CA PRO A 259 -7.76 0.51 -18.85
C PRO A 259 -6.54 0.01 -19.62
N ASN A 260 -6.48 -1.31 -19.82
CA ASN A 260 -5.41 -2.02 -20.54
C ASN A 260 -4.03 -1.97 -19.88
N ILE A 261 -3.93 -1.60 -18.61
CA ILE A 261 -2.70 -1.76 -17.83
C ILE A 261 -2.92 -2.72 -16.65
N SER A 262 -2.11 -3.79 -16.59
CA SER A 262 -2.22 -4.86 -15.58
C SER A 262 -0.90 -5.03 -14.83
N ASN A 263 -0.94 -5.55 -13.59
CA ASN A 263 0.26 -5.72 -12.75
C ASN A 263 1.39 -6.54 -13.42
N LYS A 264 1.05 -7.43 -14.37
CA LYS A 264 2.04 -8.18 -15.17
C LYS A 264 2.69 -7.36 -16.29
N THR A 265 2.10 -6.24 -16.68
CA THR A 265 2.48 -5.45 -17.86
C THR A 265 3.40 -4.26 -17.53
N TYR A 266 3.48 -3.82 -16.27
CA TYR A 266 4.24 -2.61 -15.89
C TYR A 266 5.76 -2.79 -15.83
N GLY A 267 6.25 -3.98 -15.45
CA GLY A 267 7.65 -4.17 -14.99
C GLY A 267 8.70 -3.45 -15.83
N ASP A 268 8.67 -3.66 -17.15
CA ASP A 268 9.62 -3.03 -18.07
C ASP A 268 9.06 -1.79 -18.81
N ASN A 269 7.74 -1.61 -18.78
CA ASN A 269 7.01 -0.62 -19.57
C ASN A 269 6.50 0.60 -18.77
N LEU A 270 6.85 0.74 -17.50
CA LEU A 270 6.55 1.92 -16.70
C LEU A 270 7.77 2.84 -16.58
N GLN A 271 7.55 4.15 -16.66
CA GLN A 271 8.53 5.17 -16.31
C GLN A 271 7.91 6.14 -15.30
N LYS A 272 8.47 6.16 -14.08
CA LYS A 272 8.16 7.17 -13.08
C LYS A 272 8.87 8.48 -13.43
N ILE A 273 8.18 9.60 -13.32
CA ILE A 273 8.68 10.94 -13.62
C ILE A 273 8.33 11.89 -12.47
N ALA A 274 9.34 12.51 -11.88
CA ALA A 274 9.16 13.65 -10.99
C ALA A 274 9.41 14.94 -11.76
N PHE A 275 8.40 15.79 -11.91
CA PHE A 275 8.46 17.04 -12.66
C PHE A 275 8.44 18.25 -11.73
N PHE A 276 9.56 18.97 -11.68
CA PHE A 276 9.74 20.12 -10.79
C PHE A 276 9.54 21.44 -11.52
N GLU A 277 9.12 22.45 -10.78
CA GLU A 277 8.96 23.82 -11.29
C GLU A 277 10.26 24.45 -11.81
N HIS A 278 11.39 24.13 -11.16
CA HIS A 278 12.72 24.51 -11.59
C HIS A 278 13.69 23.38 -11.23
N LYS A 279 14.92 23.46 -11.76
CA LYS A 279 15.94 22.44 -11.50
C LYS A 279 16.26 22.39 -10.01
N ILE A 280 16.11 21.22 -9.39
CA ILE A 280 16.55 20.96 -8.01
C ILE A 280 18.05 20.62 -7.96
N GLN A 281 18.65 20.61 -6.76
CA GLN A 281 20.04 20.19 -6.58
C GLN A 281 20.35 18.82 -7.22
N ASP A 282 21.50 18.73 -7.89
CA ASP A 282 21.93 17.52 -8.63
C ASP A 282 21.97 16.26 -7.76
N LYS A 283 22.35 16.37 -6.48
CA LYS A 283 22.34 15.22 -5.55
C LYS A 283 20.95 14.61 -5.37
N TYR A 284 19.89 15.42 -5.45
CA TYR A 284 18.50 14.95 -5.35
C TYR A 284 18.03 14.35 -6.67
N ILE A 285 18.47 14.91 -7.80
CA ILE A 285 18.25 14.32 -9.13
C ILE A 285 18.84 12.91 -9.18
N LEU A 286 20.13 12.78 -8.84
CA LEU A 286 20.83 11.49 -8.82
C LEU A 286 20.19 10.50 -7.85
N PHE A 287 19.68 10.97 -6.71
CA PHE A 287 18.96 10.11 -5.76
C PHE A 287 17.66 9.57 -6.36
N LEU A 288 16.84 10.42 -6.99
CA LEU A 288 15.60 9.99 -7.64
C LEU A 288 15.87 9.02 -8.81
N GLU A 289 16.86 9.33 -9.64
CA GLU A 289 17.24 8.49 -10.79
C GLU A 289 17.74 7.12 -10.34
N LYS A 290 18.53 7.05 -9.26
CA LYS A 290 18.95 5.79 -8.63
C LYS A 290 17.78 4.91 -8.20
N HIS A 291 16.64 5.51 -7.86
CA HIS A 291 15.40 4.82 -7.48
C HIS A 291 14.40 4.71 -8.64
N GLY A 292 14.87 4.80 -9.89
CA GLY A 292 14.06 4.57 -11.08
C GLY A 292 13.08 5.70 -11.42
N CYS A 293 13.26 6.89 -10.83
CA CYS A 293 12.45 8.08 -11.13
C CYS A 293 13.24 9.03 -12.03
N LYS A 294 12.75 9.23 -13.25
CA LYS A 294 13.29 10.24 -14.16
C LYS A 294 12.93 11.63 -13.64
N VAL A 295 13.87 12.57 -13.67
CA VAL A 295 13.61 13.94 -13.19
C VAL A 295 13.54 14.90 -14.35
N LEU A 296 12.47 15.70 -14.39
CA LEU A 296 12.25 16.75 -15.36
C LEU A 296 12.02 18.08 -14.64
N TRP A 297 12.26 19.20 -15.31
CA TRP A 297 11.89 20.52 -14.80
C TRP A 297 11.46 21.49 -15.90
N LYS A 298 10.70 22.51 -15.54
CA LYS A 298 10.36 23.60 -16.47
C LYS A 298 11.60 24.47 -16.70
N ASN A 299 11.91 24.75 -17.96
CA ASN A 299 13.03 25.59 -18.34
C ASN A 299 12.64 27.07 -18.49
N ASP A 300 13.65 27.92 -18.64
CA ASP A 300 13.49 29.38 -18.65
C ASP A 300 12.65 29.90 -19.84
N ILE A 301 12.58 29.15 -20.93
CA ILE A 301 11.76 29.47 -22.11
C ILE A 301 10.36 28.83 -22.07
N GLY A 302 9.98 28.23 -20.94
CA GLY A 302 8.66 27.63 -20.72
C GLY A 302 8.48 26.21 -21.26
N GLY A 303 9.54 25.57 -21.74
CA GLY A 303 9.56 24.16 -22.12
C GLY A 303 9.93 23.22 -20.98
N ILE A 304 10.19 21.95 -21.31
CA ILE A 304 10.57 20.89 -20.37
C ILE A 304 12.04 20.52 -20.61
N SER A 305 12.82 20.42 -19.55
CA SER A 305 14.22 20.02 -19.58
C SER A 305 14.48 18.79 -18.71
N GLU A 306 15.57 18.11 -19.02
CA GLU A 306 16.06 16.92 -18.34
C GLU A 306 17.58 16.97 -18.19
N GLN A 307 18.12 16.19 -17.26
CA GLN A 307 19.57 16.08 -17.11
C GLN A 307 20.15 15.39 -18.34
N SER A 308 21.12 16.03 -18.99
CA SER A 308 21.85 15.40 -20.11
C SER A 308 22.67 14.24 -19.58
N LYS A 309 22.49 13.04 -20.15
CA LYS A 309 23.34 11.89 -19.86
C LYS A 309 24.74 12.20 -20.37
N THR A 310 25.70 12.25 -19.45
CA THR A 310 27.14 12.26 -19.77
C THR A 310 27.67 10.83 -19.71
#